data_AF-A0A2K3M2E7-F1
#
_entry.id   AF-A0A2K3M2E7-F1
#
_cell.length_a   1.000
_cell.length_b   1.000
_cell.length_c   1.000
_cell.angle_alpha   90.00
_cell.angle_beta   90.00
_cell.angle_gamma   90.00
#
_symmetry.space_group_name_H-M   'P 1'
#
loop_
_entity.id
_entity.type
_entity.pdbx_description
1 polymer ?
#
loop_
_entity_poly.entity_id
_entity_poly.type
_entity_poly.pdbx_seq_one_letter_code
_entity_poly.pdbx_strand_id
1 'polypeptide(L)'
;MEAQAHKDQEEALLKQTHALKKIDLNQEQHFPKQQQQLETKENDSPPPLHEVETILDYKFKNKHLLEKAFTHPTYYSDDSLSYERLEYVGDAVLNLLISKEQFFLYPNMQPGHLTRLRAANVNAEKLARVAIKHGLYRYLRHKKPMLGEQ
;
A
#
# COMPACT_ATOMS: atom_id res chain seq x y z
N MET A 1 29.05 2.31 32.66
CA MET A 1 27.61 2.66 32.74
C MET A 1 26.95 2.74 31.36
N GLU A 2 27.66 3.08 30.28
CA GLU A 2 27.07 3.25 28.93
C GLU A 2 26.56 1.97 28.25
N ALA A 3 27.14 0.80 28.56
CA ALA A 3 26.73 -0.48 27.95
C ALA A 3 25.34 -0.96 28.41
N GLN A 4 24.90 -0.55 29.62
CA GLN A 4 23.58 -0.91 30.14
C GLN A 4 22.49 -0.07 29.48
N ALA A 5 22.74 1.23 29.28
CA ALA A 5 21.81 2.15 28.61
C ALA A 5 21.51 1.74 27.14
N HIS A 6 22.51 1.20 26.43
CA HIS A 6 22.32 0.68 25.07
C HIS A 6 21.46 -0.59 25.02
N LYS A 7 21.62 -1.51 25.99
CA LYS A 7 20.75 -2.70 26.11
C LYS A 7 19.31 -2.31 26.47
N ASP A 8 19.14 -1.35 27.38
CA ASP A 8 17.83 -0.90 27.81
C ASP A 8 17.07 -0.19 26.66
N GLN A 9 17.78 0.54 25.78
CA GLN A 9 17.20 1.11 24.56
C GLN A 9 16.85 0.04 23.51
N GLU A 10 17.68 -0.99 23.34
CA GLU A 10 17.41 -2.08 22.40
C GLU A 10 16.20 -2.91 22.84
N GLU A 11 16.06 -3.16 24.14
CA GLU A 11 14.92 -3.85 24.73
C GLU A 11 13.63 -3.01 24.64
N ALA A 12 13.72 -1.68 24.78
CA ALA A 12 12.59 -0.78 24.57
C ALA A 12 12.13 -0.76 23.10
N LEU A 13 13.06 -0.79 22.14
CA LEU A 13 12.75 -0.87 20.71
C LEU A 13 12.11 -2.23 20.34
N LEU A 14 12.55 -3.31 20.98
CA LEU A 14 11.98 -4.66 20.83
C LEU A 14 10.56 -4.77 21.42
N LYS A 15 10.32 -4.09 22.55
CA LYS A 15 9.00 -3.96 23.19
C LYS A 15 8.04 -3.11 22.35
N GLN A 16 8.53 -2.04 21.72
CA GLN A 16 7.72 -1.18 20.84
C GLN A 16 7.38 -1.87 19.50
N THR A 17 8.31 -2.65 18.94
CA THR A 17 8.01 -3.53 17.77
C THR A 17 7.05 -4.67 18.13
N HIS A 18 7.09 -5.19 19.35
CA HIS A 18 6.08 -6.14 19.86
C HIS A 18 4.73 -5.46 20.13
N ALA A 19 4.71 -4.21 20.61
CA ALA A 19 3.48 -3.44 20.77
C ALA A 19 2.82 -3.13 19.41
N LEU A 20 3.62 -2.90 18.37
CA LEU A 20 3.13 -2.76 16.98
C LEU A 20 2.64 -4.09 16.38
N LYS A 21 3.16 -5.24 16.82
CA LYS A 21 2.58 -6.58 16.51
C LYS A 21 1.27 -6.86 17.26
N LYS A 22 0.99 -6.12 18.34
CA LYS A 22 -0.25 -6.24 19.14
C LYS A 22 -1.37 -5.32 18.66
N ILE A 23 -1.16 -4.54 17.59
CA ILE A 23 -2.25 -3.97 16.81
C ILE A 23 -2.89 -5.10 16.01
N ASP A 24 -3.69 -5.87 16.74
CA ASP A 24 -4.78 -6.74 16.35
C ASP A 24 -4.62 -7.54 15.04
N LEU A 25 -3.76 -8.55 15.10
CA LEU A 25 -3.74 -9.70 14.17
C LEU A 25 -4.76 -10.79 14.59
N ASN A 26 -5.62 -10.55 15.58
CA ASN A 26 -6.53 -11.53 16.17
C ASN A 26 -8.02 -11.14 16.12
N GLN A 27 -8.43 -10.27 15.19
CA GLN A 27 -9.80 -10.29 14.72
C GLN A 27 -9.95 -11.33 13.60
N GLU A 28 -9.94 -12.61 13.99
CA GLU A 28 -10.65 -13.65 13.25
C GLU A 28 -12.17 -13.38 13.37
N GLN A 29 -12.63 -12.25 12.84
CA GLN A 29 -14.04 -12.12 12.50
C GLN A 29 -14.24 -12.86 11.20
N HIS A 30 -14.58 -14.14 11.36
CA HIS A 30 -15.45 -14.91 10.48
C HIS A 30 -15.50 -14.36 9.05
N PHE A 31 -14.49 -14.65 8.24
CA PHE A 31 -14.63 -14.51 6.79
C PHE A 31 -15.82 -15.41 6.42
N PRO A 32 -16.93 -14.87 5.89
CA PRO A 32 -17.94 -15.73 5.31
C PRO A 32 -17.23 -16.51 4.20
N LYS A 33 -17.23 -17.84 4.29
CA LYS A 33 -16.93 -18.73 3.16
C LYS A 33 -18.01 -18.53 2.11
N GLN A 34 -18.03 -17.39 1.45
CA GLN A 34 -18.66 -17.28 0.16
C GLN A 34 -17.63 -17.82 -0.81
N GLN A 35 -17.81 -19.08 -1.18
CA GLN A 35 -17.42 -19.56 -2.50
C GLN A 35 -18.13 -18.67 -3.51
N GLN A 36 -17.58 -17.48 -3.75
CA GLN A 36 -17.97 -16.68 -4.88
C GLN A 36 -17.21 -17.29 -6.04
N GLN A 37 -17.91 -18.16 -6.78
CA GLN A 37 -17.57 -18.43 -8.16
C GLN A 37 -17.14 -17.10 -8.78
N LEU A 38 -15.87 -17.01 -9.16
CA LEU A 38 -15.42 -15.99 -10.10
C LEU A 38 -16.11 -16.35 -11.42
N GLU A 39 -17.39 -15.96 -11.52
CA GLU A 39 -18.06 -15.89 -12.80
C GLU A 39 -17.29 -14.86 -13.60
N THR A 40 -16.42 -15.37 -14.46
CA THR A 40 -15.85 -14.66 -15.60
C THR A 40 -17.02 -14.28 -16.51
N LYS A 41 -17.69 -13.18 -16.17
CA LYS A 41 -18.27 -12.35 -17.21
C LYS A 41 -17.10 -11.62 -17.84
N GLU A 42 -16.64 -12.14 -18.98
CA GLU A 42 -15.99 -11.32 -20.01
C GLU A 42 -16.96 -10.19 -20.36
N ASN A 43 -16.98 -9.17 -19.52
CA ASN A 43 -17.49 -7.87 -19.89
C ASN A 43 -16.28 -7.18 -20.49
N ASP A 44 -16.22 -7.06 -21.82
CA ASP A 44 -15.19 -6.37 -22.60
C ASP A 44 -14.99 -4.88 -22.20
N SER A 45 -15.72 -4.40 -21.19
CA SER A 45 -15.66 -3.05 -20.67
C SER A 45 -14.74 -2.98 -19.44
N PRO A 46 -13.80 -2.00 -19.40
CA PRO A 46 -12.93 -1.82 -18.25
C PRO A 46 -13.73 -1.55 -16.96
N PRO A 47 -13.21 -1.93 -15.78
CA PRO A 47 -13.84 -1.62 -14.51
C PRO A 47 -14.09 -0.10 -14.38
N PRO A 48 -15.28 0.30 -13.91
CA PRO A 48 -15.62 1.70 -13.78
C PRO A 48 -14.85 2.32 -12.59
N LEU A 49 -14.16 3.44 -12.83
CA LEU A 49 -13.26 4.04 -11.82
C LEU A 49 -13.95 5.05 -10.90
N HIS A 50 -15.24 5.34 -11.08
CA HIS A 50 -15.95 6.33 -10.27
C HIS A 50 -16.05 5.93 -8.79
N GLU A 51 -16.13 4.63 -8.51
CA GLU A 51 -16.14 4.09 -7.14
C GLU A 51 -14.81 4.35 -6.42
N VAL A 52 -13.68 4.39 -7.14
CA VAL A 52 -12.37 4.71 -6.56
C VAL A 52 -12.35 6.11 -5.96
N GLU A 53 -12.98 7.09 -6.61
CA GLU A 53 -13.07 8.45 -6.06
C GLU A 53 -13.85 8.51 -4.76
N THR A 54 -14.83 7.61 -4.61
CA THR A 54 -15.61 7.46 -3.37
C THR A 54 -14.76 6.79 -2.28
N ILE A 55 -14.01 5.74 -2.62
CA ILE A 55 -13.09 5.06 -1.70
C ILE A 55 -12.02 6.01 -1.17
N LEU A 56 -11.48 6.87 -2.05
CA LEU A 56 -10.43 7.83 -1.71
C LEU A 56 -10.95 9.12 -1.07
N ASP A 57 -12.27 9.31 -1.03
CA ASP A 57 -12.92 10.60 -0.70
C ASP A 57 -12.28 11.78 -1.45
N TYR A 58 -11.99 11.56 -2.74
CA TYR A 58 -11.25 12.51 -3.56
C TYR A 58 -11.76 12.53 -5.00
N LYS A 59 -12.18 13.72 -5.46
CA LYS A 59 -12.58 13.96 -6.84
C LYS A 59 -11.40 14.45 -7.66
N PHE A 60 -10.96 13.63 -8.61
CA PHE A 60 -9.92 13.99 -9.57
C PHE A 60 -10.42 15.10 -10.49
N LYS A 61 -9.67 16.21 -10.55
CA LYS A 61 -9.87 17.27 -11.55
C LYS A 61 -9.65 16.74 -12.97
N ASN A 62 -8.65 15.89 -13.14
CA ASN A 62 -8.35 15.21 -14.40
C ASN A 62 -8.53 13.70 -14.23
N LYS A 63 -9.62 13.14 -14.78
CA LYS A 63 -9.95 11.72 -14.70
C LYS A 63 -8.93 10.82 -15.41
N HIS A 64 -8.16 11.37 -16.34
CA HIS A 64 -7.12 10.62 -17.03
C HIS A 64 -5.97 10.22 -16.10
N LEU A 65 -5.71 10.99 -15.02
CA LEU A 65 -4.73 10.60 -14.01
C LEU A 65 -5.19 9.36 -13.23
N LEU A 66 -6.48 9.31 -12.90
CA LEU A 66 -7.08 8.14 -12.24
C LEU A 66 -7.04 6.92 -13.16
N GLU A 67 -7.38 7.10 -14.43
CA GLU A 67 -7.26 6.04 -15.44
C GLU A 67 -5.85 5.49 -15.56
N LYS A 68 -4.85 6.37 -15.69
CA LYS A 68 -3.44 5.97 -15.74
C LYS A 68 -3.02 5.23 -14.48
N ALA A 69 -3.38 5.74 -13.30
CA ALA A 69 -3.01 5.14 -12.01
C ALA A 69 -3.55 3.70 -11.84
N PHE A 70 -4.64 3.35 -12.53
CA PHE A 70 -5.26 2.02 -12.46
C PHE A 70 -5.01 1.16 -13.71
N THR A 71 -4.03 1.52 -14.54
CA THR A 71 -3.73 0.80 -15.78
C THR A 71 -2.33 0.19 -15.73
N HIS A 72 -2.26 -1.14 -15.68
CA HIS A 72 -1.00 -1.88 -15.77
C HIS A 72 -0.44 -1.83 -17.19
N PRO A 73 0.89 -1.81 -17.39
CA PRO A 73 1.52 -1.74 -18.72
C PRO A 73 1.05 -2.82 -19.71
N THR A 74 0.58 -3.97 -19.23
CA THR A 74 0.07 -5.03 -20.11
C THR A 74 -1.34 -4.80 -20.65
N TYR A 75 -2.06 -3.78 -20.18
CA TYR A 75 -3.44 -3.55 -20.59
C TYR A 75 -3.54 -2.92 -21.99
N TYR A 76 -2.78 -1.86 -22.23
CA TYR A 76 -2.63 -1.22 -23.55
C TYR A 76 -1.28 -1.58 -24.16
N SER A 77 -1.17 -1.48 -25.48
CA SER A 77 0.12 -1.57 -26.19
C SER A 77 0.93 -0.27 -26.12
N ASP A 78 0.32 0.80 -25.61
CA ASP A 78 0.97 2.10 -25.43
C ASP A 78 1.33 2.30 -23.94
N ASP A 79 2.63 2.27 -23.65
CA ASP A 79 3.18 2.49 -22.31
C ASP A 79 2.87 3.89 -21.77
N SER A 80 2.50 4.85 -22.62
CA SER A 80 2.18 6.23 -22.19
C SER A 80 0.94 6.31 -21.29
N LEU A 81 0.15 5.24 -21.25
CA LEU A 81 -1.08 5.08 -20.48
C LEU A 81 -0.92 4.26 -19.19
N SER A 82 0.28 3.77 -18.89
CA SER A 82 0.53 2.97 -17.68
C SER A 82 0.69 3.83 -16.41
N TYR A 83 0.58 3.18 -15.24
CA TYR A 83 0.80 3.84 -13.96
C TYR A 83 2.27 4.14 -13.67
N GLU A 84 3.25 3.59 -14.40
CA GLU A 84 4.66 3.52 -13.97
C GLU A 84 5.28 4.91 -13.74
N ARG A 85 4.95 5.90 -14.58
CA ARG A 85 5.42 7.28 -14.38
C ARG A 85 4.80 7.94 -13.16
N LEU A 86 3.54 7.60 -12.85
CA LEU A 86 2.87 8.09 -11.65
C LEU A 86 3.41 7.39 -10.40
N GLU A 87 3.72 6.09 -10.49
CA GLU A 87 4.38 5.32 -9.44
C GLU A 87 5.74 5.92 -9.07
N TYR A 88 6.57 6.24 -10.07
CA TYR A 88 7.88 6.86 -9.85
C TYR A 88 7.80 8.14 -8.99
N VAL A 89 6.85 9.02 -9.30
CA VAL A 89 6.64 10.25 -8.51
C VAL A 89 5.96 9.95 -7.17
N GLY A 90 4.98 9.03 -7.17
CA GLY A 90 4.21 8.64 -6.01
C GLY A 90 5.07 8.03 -4.89
N ASP A 91 6.07 7.23 -5.25
CA ASP A 91 7.02 6.65 -4.29
C ASP A 91 7.82 7.74 -3.55
N ALA A 92 8.35 8.72 -4.30
CA ALA A 92 9.08 9.84 -3.71
C ALA A 92 8.18 10.70 -2.79
N VAL A 93 6.94 10.97 -3.22
CA VAL A 93 5.96 11.72 -2.41
C VAL A 93 5.63 10.98 -1.12
N LEU A 94 5.34 9.68 -1.19
CA LEU A 94 4.99 8.88 -0.02
C LEU A 94 6.17 8.78 0.96
N ASN A 95 7.39 8.59 0.44
CA ASN A 95 8.61 8.58 1.24
C ASN A 95 8.81 9.92 1.96
N LEU A 96 8.56 11.04 1.30
CA LEU A 96 8.65 12.37 1.91
C LEU A 96 7.63 12.56 3.02
N LEU A 97 6.35 12.25 2.76
CA LEU A 97 5.27 12.41 3.74
C LEU A 97 5.55 11.59 5.00
N ILE A 98 5.93 10.32 4.84
CA ILE A 98 6.20 9.44 5.99
C ILE A 98 7.47 9.87 6.73
N SER A 99 8.52 10.28 6.00
CA SER A 99 9.73 10.81 6.63
C SER A 99 9.42 12.06 7.46
N LYS A 100 8.59 12.98 6.92
CA LYS A 100 8.17 14.20 7.60
C LYS A 100 7.40 13.88 8.89
N GLU A 101 6.39 13.00 8.80
CA GLU A 101 5.61 12.58 9.98
C GLU A 101 6.51 11.94 11.06
N GLN A 102 7.38 11.01 10.66
CA GLN A 102 8.30 10.34 11.60
C GLN A 102 9.29 11.32 12.24
N PHE A 103 9.79 12.30 11.49
CA PHE A 103 10.69 13.33 12.01
C PHE A 103 10.05 14.14 13.13
N PHE A 104 8.79 14.57 12.95
CA PHE A 104 8.09 15.35 13.96
C PHE A 104 7.53 14.51 15.11
N LEU A 105 7.10 13.27 14.86
CA LEU A 105 6.61 12.35 15.90
C LEU A 105 7.73 11.85 16.82
N TYR A 106 8.96 11.74 16.31
CA TYR A 106 10.10 11.19 17.03
C TYR A 106 11.31 12.13 17.04
N PRO A 107 11.21 13.32 17.67
CA PRO A 107 12.24 14.37 17.57
C PRO A 107 13.61 13.98 18.14
N ASN A 108 13.63 13.01 19.08
CA ASN A 108 14.86 12.53 19.72
C ASN A 108 15.38 11.21 19.11
N MET A 109 14.76 10.72 18.04
CA MET A 109 15.17 9.47 17.41
C MET A 109 16.39 9.69 16.52
N GLN A 110 17.39 8.81 16.68
CA GLN A 110 18.62 8.88 15.90
C GLN A 110 18.35 8.70 14.39
N PRO A 111 19.11 9.38 13.50
CA PRO A 111 18.88 9.31 12.05
C PRO A 111 18.85 7.89 11.47
N GLY A 112 19.72 6.99 11.97
CA GLY A 112 19.73 5.59 11.57
C GLY A 112 18.45 4.83 11.94
N HIS A 113 17.86 5.14 13.10
CA HIS A 113 16.58 4.56 13.53
C HIS A 113 15.41 5.13 12.73
N LEU A 114 15.40 6.43 12.40
CA LEU A 114 14.41 7.00 11.50
C LEU A 114 14.43 6.33 10.12
N THR A 115 15.63 6.04 9.60
CA THR A 115 15.80 5.35 8.31
C THR A 115 15.21 3.93 8.37
N ARG A 116 15.53 3.17 9.42
CA ARG A 116 14.99 1.81 9.62
C ARG A 116 13.47 1.83 9.84
N LEU A 117 12.97 2.81 10.58
CA LEU A 117 11.54 2.99 10.82
C LEU A 117 10.79 3.31 9.53
N ARG A 118 11.34 4.17 8.66
CA ARG A 118 10.77 4.44 7.34
C ARG A 118 10.72 3.18 6.48
N ALA A 119 11.84 2.48 6.32
CA ALA A 119 11.91 1.25 5.55
C ALA A 119 10.95 0.16 6.09
N ALA A 120 10.79 0.12 7.42
CA ALA A 120 9.84 -0.77 8.07
C ALA A 120 8.37 -0.36 7.88
N ASN A 121 8.05 0.87 7.48
CA ASN A 121 6.66 1.32 7.27
C ASN A 121 6.28 1.49 5.80
N VAL A 122 7.25 1.72 4.92
CA VAL A 122 7.03 1.97 3.49
C VAL A 122 7.70 0.87 2.69
N ASN A 123 6.91 -0.12 2.26
CA ASN A 123 7.37 -1.14 1.32
C ASN A 123 6.19 -1.68 0.49
N ALA A 124 6.51 -2.32 -0.63
CA ALA A 124 5.51 -2.83 -1.58
C ALA A 124 4.45 -3.72 -0.91
N GLU A 125 4.85 -4.60 0.01
CA GLU A 125 3.92 -5.48 0.73
C GLU A 125 2.89 -4.70 1.57
N LYS A 126 3.32 -3.67 2.30
CA LYS A 126 2.42 -2.83 3.11
C LYS A 126 1.48 -2.02 2.25
N LEU A 127 1.98 -1.45 1.15
CA LEU A 127 1.14 -0.71 0.21
C LEU A 127 0.12 -1.62 -0.46
N ALA A 128 0.51 -2.85 -0.82
CA ALA A 128 -0.40 -3.86 -1.35
C ALA A 128 -1.50 -4.22 -0.33
N ARG A 129 -1.16 -4.41 0.94
CA ARG A 129 -2.15 -4.66 2.01
C ARG A 129 -3.15 -3.52 2.15
N VAL A 130 -2.71 -2.26 2.05
CA VAL A 130 -3.61 -1.09 2.05
C VAL A 130 -4.51 -1.11 0.81
N ALA A 131 -3.97 -1.34 -0.38
CA ALA A 131 -4.76 -1.44 -1.61
C ALA A 131 -5.82 -2.56 -1.54
N ILE A 132 -5.48 -3.71 -0.97
CA ILE A 132 -6.42 -4.82 -0.75
C ILE A 132 -7.49 -4.45 0.28
N LYS A 133 -7.09 -3.89 1.42
CA LYS A 133 -8.01 -3.46 2.49
C LYS A 133 -9.09 -2.50 1.99
N HIS A 134 -8.72 -1.60 1.07
CA HIS A 134 -9.64 -0.63 0.47
C HIS A 134 -10.30 -1.13 -0.82
N GLY A 135 -10.08 -2.38 -1.24
CA GLY A 135 -10.69 -2.95 -2.44
C GLY A 135 -10.18 -2.38 -3.77
N LEU A 136 -9.10 -1.60 -3.76
CA LEU A 136 -8.57 -0.90 -4.95
C LEU A 136 -8.11 -1.87 -6.05
N TYR A 137 -7.63 -3.05 -5.67
CA TYR A 137 -7.18 -4.09 -6.61
C TYR A 137 -8.24 -4.51 -7.63
N ARG A 138 -9.54 -4.37 -7.30
CA ARG A 138 -10.66 -4.73 -8.17
C ARG A 138 -10.80 -3.83 -9.39
N TYR A 139 -10.20 -2.63 -9.33
CA TYR A 139 -10.27 -1.63 -10.39
C TYR A 139 -9.02 -1.63 -11.28
N LEU A 140 -8.02 -2.46 -10.96
CA LEU A 140 -6.79 -2.55 -11.73
C LEU A 140 -7.05 -3.19 -13.09
N ARG A 141 -6.71 -2.47 -14.15
CA ARG A 141 -6.82 -2.93 -15.54
C ARG A 141 -5.52 -3.62 -15.92
N HIS A 142 -5.57 -4.92 -16.19
CA HIS A 142 -4.42 -5.70 -16.66
C HIS A 142 -4.86 -6.87 -17.55
N LYS A 143 -3.96 -7.35 -18.41
CA LYS A 143 -4.18 -8.56 -19.23
C LYS A 143 -3.35 -9.77 -18.76
N LYS A 144 -2.72 -9.68 -17.59
CA LYS A 144 -2.00 -10.83 -17.00
C LYS A 144 -2.99 -11.87 -16.47
N PRO A 145 -2.76 -13.18 -16.70
CA PRO A 145 -3.55 -14.23 -16.07
C PRO A 145 -3.38 -14.15 -14.55
N MET A 146 -4.47 -14.38 -13.82
CA MET A 146 -4.45 -14.47 -12.36
C MET A 146 -3.60 -15.69 -11.94
N LEU A 147 -2.82 -15.57 -10.87
CA LEU A 147 -1.89 -16.59 -10.35
C LEU A 147 -2.56 -17.86 -9.78
N GLY A 148 -3.77 -18.20 -10.23
CA GLY A 148 -4.51 -19.41 -9.87
C GLY A 148 -4.51 -20.52 -10.94
N GLU A 149 -3.89 -20.27 -12.10
CA GLU A 149 -3.83 -21.21 -13.23
C GLU A 149 -2.38 -21.42 -13.72
N GLN A 150 -1.48 -21.80 -12.80
CA GLN A 150 -0.15 -22.33 -13.13
C GLN A 150 0.08 -23.66 -12.42
#